data_AF-A0A9D6SEJ4-F1
#
_entry.id   AF-A0A9D6SEJ4-F1
#
_cell.length_a   1.000
_cell.length_b   1.000
_cell.length_c   1.000
_cell.angle_alpha   90.00
_cell.angle_beta   90.00
_cell.angle_gamma   90.00
#
_symmetry.space_group_name_H-M   'P 1'
#
loop_
_entity.id
_entity.type
_entity.pdbx_description
1 polymer ?
#
loop_
_entity_poly.entity_id
_entity_poly.type
_entity_poly.pdbx_seq_one_letter_code
_entity_poly.pdbx_strand_id
1 'polypeptide(L)'
;MAADSRRGYTKTGSNVESFDDSGCKIAVLPGETVFTAAGILGRTGRRWTAASEAVAAAEHIIQSRRMERSEGDSVLERWAQAMMQKLAEFSKEQLVAYADANEGKLVTGILGGTEGEGVVWLHAVTISYPLSYQGYTLTSLDPPTAYYVLGKAEIFTEFEKDQKSERAVAERKNWDRMKLTGVAFDQFKTRRLVELTAIHHRNKLDVGGPIDVIEIDASGPHWLALKRDCRDK
;
A
#
# COMPACT_ATOMS: atom_id res chain seq x y z
N MET A 1 6.41 6.39 2.50
CA MET A 1 5.44 5.27 2.50
C MET A 1 5.87 4.24 3.54
N ALA A 2 4.92 3.58 4.20
CA ALA A 2 5.22 2.46 5.11
C ALA A 2 4.17 1.35 4.96
N ALA A 3 4.62 0.09 4.99
CA ALA A 3 3.75 -1.07 4.76
C ALA A 3 4.03 -2.20 5.78
N ASP A 4 2.97 -2.67 6.45
CA ASP A 4 3.00 -3.88 7.27
C ASP A 4 2.83 -5.14 6.42
N SER A 5 3.10 -6.33 6.98
CA SER A 5 2.80 -7.62 6.34
C SER A 5 1.50 -8.19 6.89
N ARG A 6 0.73 -8.91 6.07
CA ARG A 6 -0.57 -9.47 6.50
C ARG A 6 -0.70 -10.92 6.06
N ARG A 7 -1.61 -11.65 6.70
CA ARG A 7 -2.11 -12.94 6.19
C ARG A 7 -3.62 -12.84 6.11
N GLY A 8 -4.17 -12.95 4.90
CA GLY A 8 -5.61 -13.03 4.73
C GLY A 8 -6.12 -14.40 5.15
N TYR A 9 -6.97 -14.48 6.17
CA TYR A 9 -7.76 -15.67 6.48
C TYR A 9 -9.24 -15.33 6.34
N THR A 10 -9.90 -15.84 5.30
CA THR A 10 -11.36 -15.80 5.21
C THR A 10 -11.90 -17.16 5.61
N LYS A 11 -12.43 -17.25 6.84
CA LYS A 11 -13.05 -18.44 7.38
C LYS A 11 -14.55 -18.21 7.51
N THR A 12 -15.33 -18.68 6.55
CA THR A 12 -16.69 -19.25 6.72
C THR A 12 -17.20 -19.84 5.41
N GLY A 13 -17.57 -21.12 5.42
CA GLY A 13 -18.44 -21.78 4.43
C GLY A 13 -17.84 -22.16 3.07
N SER A 14 -16.97 -21.33 2.49
CA SER A 14 -16.34 -21.57 1.18
C SER A 14 -14.89 -21.13 1.23
N ASN A 15 -13.97 -22.10 1.13
CA ASN A 15 -12.53 -21.93 1.31
C ASN A 15 -11.97 -20.79 0.44
N VAL A 16 -11.60 -19.67 1.06
CA VAL A 16 -10.77 -18.68 0.39
C VAL A 16 -9.32 -19.11 0.60
N GLU A 17 -8.57 -19.26 -0.50
CA GLU A 17 -7.13 -19.50 -0.41
C GLU A 17 -6.48 -18.36 0.36
N SER A 18 -5.49 -18.69 1.20
CA SER A 18 -4.72 -17.66 1.90
C SER A 18 -4.06 -16.73 0.88
N PHE A 19 -4.41 -15.45 0.92
CA PHE A 19 -3.69 -14.42 0.19
C PHE A 19 -2.35 -14.17 0.91
N ASP A 20 -1.25 -14.40 0.19
CA ASP A 20 0.08 -14.13 0.69
C ASP A 20 0.37 -12.62 0.56
N ASP A 21 0.23 -11.93 1.68
CA ASP A 21 0.52 -10.51 1.83
C ASP A 21 1.80 -10.31 2.68
N SER A 22 2.71 -11.30 2.66
CA SER A 22 4.03 -11.26 3.31
C SER A 22 5.15 -10.80 2.37
N GLY A 23 4.91 -10.81 1.06
CA GLY A 23 5.86 -10.35 0.05
C GLY A 23 6.23 -8.86 0.16
N CYS A 24 7.12 -8.42 -0.73
CA CYS A 24 7.56 -7.03 -0.80
C CYS A 24 6.45 -6.17 -1.40
N LYS A 25 5.89 -5.26 -0.60
CA LYS A 25 4.74 -4.43 -0.99
C LYS A 25 5.14 -3.07 -1.53
N ILE A 26 6.43 -2.77 -1.47
CA ILE A 26 7.02 -1.54 -1.94
C ILE A 26 8.05 -1.92 -3.00
N ALA A 27 7.98 -1.28 -4.17
CA ALA A 27 8.96 -1.42 -5.23
C ALA A 27 9.49 -0.03 -5.59
N VAL A 28 10.82 0.09 -5.72
CA VAL A 28 11.44 1.25 -6.37
C VAL A 28 11.41 1.00 -7.87
N LEU A 29 10.84 1.93 -8.62
CA LEU A 29 10.70 1.84 -10.07
C LEU A 29 11.65 2.86 -10.74
N PRO A 30 11.90 2.73 -12.06
CA PRO A 30 12.65 3.72 -12.82
C PRO A 30 12.16 5.16 -12.60
N GLY A 31 13.06 6.12 -12.82
CA GLY A 31 12.75 7.54 -12.76
C GLY A 31 12.44 8.07 -11.36
N GLU A 32 13.11 7.54 -10.34
CA GLU A 32 13.02 7.99 -8.94
C GLU A 32 11.60 7.86 -8.35
N THR A 33 10.88 6.82 -8.75
CA THR A 33 9.50 6.57 -8.28
C THR A 33 9.41 5.35 -7.38
N VAL A 34 8.35 5.32 -6.58
CA VAL A 34 8.05 4.24 -5.65
C VAL A 34 6.61 3.83 -5.83
N PHE A 35 6.42 2.53 -5.98
CA PHE A 35 5.12 1.90 -5.99
C PHE A 35 4.86 1.19 -4.67
N THR A 36 3.62 1.24 -4.19
CA THR A 36 3.14 0.34 -3.13
C THR A 36 1.70 -0.09 -3.35
N ALA A 37 1.30 -1.23 -2.80
CA ALA A 37 -0.07 -1.71 -2.89
C ALA A 37 -0.57 -2.35 -1.59
N ALA A 38 -1.90 -2.36 -1.43
CA ALA A 38 -2.59 -3.19 -0.44
C ALA A 38 -3.80 -3.87 -1.08
N GLY A 39 -4.13 -5.06 -0.58
CA GLY A 39 -5.25 -5.86 -1.08
C GLY A 39 -4.80 -7.27 -1.46
N ILE A 40 -5.32 -7.79 -2.57
CA ILE A 40 -4.84 -9.03 -3.18
C ILE A 40 -3.50 -8.74 -3.87
N LEU A 41 -2.39 -9.01 -3.16
CA LEU A 41 -1.04 -8.68 -3.66
C LEU A 41 -0.34 -9.83 -4.41
N GLY A 42 -0.93 -11.01 -4.43
CA GLY A 42 -0.34 -12.19 -5.03
C GLY A 42 -1.13 -13.45 -4.66
N ARG A 43 -0.69 -14.57 -5.23
CA ARG A 43 -1.21 -15.91 -4.89
C ARG A 43 -0.04 -16.82 -4.54
N THR A 44 -0.13 -17.50 -3.40
CA THR A 44 0.89 -18.45 -2.94
C THR A 44 1.20 -19.46 -4.05
N GLY A 45 2.47 -19.62 -4.40
CA GLY A 45 2.91 -20.55 -5.46
C GLY A 45 2.78 -20.04 -6.90
N ARG A 46 2.33 -18.80 -7.14
CA ARG A 46 2.38 -18.14 -8.45
C ARG A 46 3.60 -17.21 -8.57
N ARG A 47 3.96 -16.87 -9.82
CA ARG A 47 5.14 -16.03 -10.15
C ARG A 47 4.87 -14.53 -10.11
N TRP A 48 3.64 -14.09 -9.83
CA TRP A 48 3.28 -12.68 -9.88
C TRP A 48 2.97 -12.12 -8.49
N THR A 49 3.31 -10.84 -8.32
CA THR A 49 2.96 -10.00 -7.17
C THR A 49 2.55 -8.62 -7.68
N ALA A 50 1.76 -7.87 -6.91
CA ALA A 50 1.39 -6.50 -7.28
C ALA A 50 2.62 -5.62 -7.54
N ALA A 51 3.70 -5.81 -6.76
CA ALA A 51 4.96 -5.11 -6.95
C ALA A 51 5.68 -5.52 -8.24
N SER A 52 5.76 -6.81 -8.56
CA SER A 52 6.40 -7.28 -9.80
C SER A 52 5.65 -6.85 -11.06
N GLU A 53 4.31 -6.80 -11.00
CA GLU A 53 3.50 -6.28 -12.11
C GLU A 53 3.71 -4.76 -12.28
N ALA A 54 4.01 -4.02 -11.20
CA ALA A 54 4.33 -2.59 -11.30
C ALA A 54 5.72 -2.37 -11.93
N VAL A 55 6.69 -3.23 -11.58
CA VAL A 55 8.01 -3.26 -12.25
C VAL A 55 7.84 -3.52 -13.74
N ALA A 56 7.08 -4.54 -14.13
CA ALA A 56 6.79 -4.86 -15.53
C ALA A 56 6.09 -3.69 -16.26
N ALA A 57 5.13 -3.03 -15.61
CA ALA A 57 4.41 -1.89 -16.17
C ALA A 57 5.30 -0.65 -16.42
N ALA A 58 6.45 -0.58 -15.75
CA ALA A 58 7.42 0.50 -15.85
C ALA A 58 8.65 0.18 -16.74
N GLU A 59 8.70 -0.98 -17.40
CA GLU A 59 9.85 -1.41 -18.21
C GLU A 59 10.24 -0.43 -19.33
N HIS A 60 9.28 0.33 -19.86
CA HIS A 60 9.52 1.31 -20.92
C HIS A 60 9.98 2.68 -20.41
N ILE A 61 10.04 2.89 -19.09
CA ILE A 61 10.41 4.17 -18.51
C ILE A 61 11.93 4.33 -18.53
N ILE A 62 12.37 5.47 -19.05
CA ILE A 62 13.79 5.82 -19.17
C ILE A 62 14.38 6.04 -17.77
N GLN A 63 15.36 5.21 -17.38
CA GLN A 63 15.98 5.27 -16.05
C GLN A 63 16.81 6.54 -15.80
N SER A 64 17.26 7.23 -16.85
CA SER A 64 18.18 8.38 -16.74
C SER A 64 17.52 9.72 -16.41
N ARG A 65 16.19 9.76 -16.24
CA ARG A 65 15.46 10.98 -15.86
C ARG A 65 14.32 10.65 -14.90
N ARG A 66 13.87 11.67 -14.17
CA ARG A 66 12.65 11.59 -13.35
C ARG A 66 11.45 11.25 -14.21
N MET A 67 10.60 10.37 -13.67
CA MET A 67 9.31 10.05 -14.27
C MET A 67 8.38 11.25 -14.06
N GLU A 68 7.79 11.72 -15.15
CA GLU A 68 6.74 12.73 -15.08
C GLU A 68 5.44 12.10 -14.58
N ARG A 69 4.57 12.90 -13.98
CA ARG A 69 3.28 12.42 -13.48
C ARG A 69 2.45 11.67 -14.54
N SER A 70 2.41 12.18 -15.77
CA SER A 70 1.67 11.56 -16.89
C SER A 70 2.20 10.17 -17.28
N GLU A 71 3.51 9.95 -17.14
CA GLU A 71 4.12 8.63 -17.30
C GLU A 71 3.75 7.72 -16.15
N GLY A 72 3.70 8.25 -14.93
CA GLY A 72 3.21 7.55 -13.74
C GLY A 72 1.77 7.08 -13.86
N ASP A 73 0.88 7.95 -14.38
CA ASP A 73 -0.51 7.61 -14.67
C ASP A 73 -0.59 6.43 -15.65
N SER A 74 0.24 6.48 -16.71
CA SER A 74 0.32 5.41 -17.72
C SER A 74 0.86 4.09 -17.15
N VAL A 75 1.83 4.15 -16.22
CA VAL A 75 2.35 2.98 -15.50
C VAL A 75 1.25 2.35 -14.64
N LEU A 76 0.52 3.16 -13.88
CA LEU A 76 -0.57 2.66 -13.02
C LEU A 76 -1.75 2.10 -13.82
N GLU A 77 -2.07 2.66 -14.99
CA GLU A 77 -3.08 2.10 -15.88
C GLU A 77 -2.66 0.70 -16.38
N ARG A 78 -1.43 0.56 -16.89
CA ARG A 78 -0.90 -0.74 -17.34
C ARG A 78 -0.85 -1.76 -16.20
N TRP A 79 -0.39 -1.33 -15.03
CA TRP A 79 -0.39 -2.15 -13.82
C TRP A 79 -1.81 -2.61 -13.48
N ALA A 80 -2.80 -1.72 -13.51
CA ALA A 80 -4.16 -2.08 -13.17
C ALA A 80 -4.78 -3.06 -14.18
N GLN A 81 -4.50 -2.89 -15.47
CA GLN A 81 -4.92 -3.83 -16.52
C GLN A 81 -4.31 -5.22 -16.28
N ALA A 82 -3.01 -5.30 -16.00
CA ALA A 82 -2.34 -6.56 -15.67
C ALA A 82 -2.94 -7.20 -14.42
N MET A 83 -3.16 -6.42 -13.36
CA MET A 83 -3.78 -6.89 -12.12
C MET A 83 -5.20 -7.40 -12.33
N MET A 84 -6.03 -6.75 -13.15
CA MET A 84 -7.37 -7.28 -13.49
C MET A 84 -7.31 -8.66 -14.17
N GLN A 85 -6.30 -8.91 -15.02
CA GLN A 85 -6.08 -10.23 -15.62
C GLN A 85 -5.66 -11.26 -14.58
N LYS A 86 -4.78 -10.88 -13.64
CA LYS A 86 -4.36 -11.76 -12.53
C LYS A 86 -5.50 -12.06 -11.57
N LEU A 87 -6.34 -11.07 -11.29
CA LEU A 87 -7.52 -11.22 -10.44
C LEU A 87 -8.56 -12.16 -11.05
N ALA A 88 -8.62 -12.26 -12.38
CA ALA A 88 -9.47 -13.23 -13.06
C ALA A 88 -9.05 -14.69 -12.85
N GLU A 89 -7.87 -14.97 -12.27
CA GLU A 89 -7.46 -16.32 -11.85
C GLU A 89 -8.18 -16.81 -10.58
N PHE A 90 -8.84 -15.92 -9.84
CA PHE A 90 -9.62 -16.25 -8.66
C PHE A 90 -11.06 -16.59 -9.04
N SER A 91 -11.71 -17.46 -8.26
CA SER A 91 -13.13 -17.73 -8.47
C SER A 91 -13.96 -16.49 -8.14
N LYS A 92 -15.11 -16.37 -8.78
CA LYS A 92 -16.05 -15.27 -8.52
C LYS A 92 -16.43 -15.21 -7.04
N GLU A 93 -16.67 -16.36 -6.42
CA GLU A 93 -17.03 -16.48 -5.01
C GLU A 93 -15.92 -15.94 -4.11
N GLN A 94 -14.64 -16.21 -4.45
CA GLN A 94 -13.49 -15.68 -3.73
C GLN A 94 -13.40 -14.15 -3.85
N LEU A 95 -13.59 -13.60 -5.05
CA LEU A 95 -13.55 -12.16 -5.29
C LEU A 95 -14.69 -11.44 -4.56
N VAL A 96 -15.91 -12.00 -4.60
CA VAL A 96 -17.07 -11.47 -3.87
C VAL A 96 -16.84 -11.48 -2.35
N ALA A 97 -16.36 -12.61 -1.80
CA ALA A 97 -16.09 -12.72 -0.37
C ALA A 97 -15.00 -11.75 0.09
N TYR A 98 -13.96 -11.55 -0.72
CA TYR A 98 -12.91 -10.58 -0.42
C TYR A 98 -13.42 -9.15 -0.48
N ALA A 99 -14.17 -8.81 -1.54
CA ALA A 99 -14.73 -7.49 -1.74
C ALA A 99 -15.71 -7.11 -0.61
N ASP A 100 -16.58 -8.03 -0.19
CA ASP A 100 -17.50 -7.82 0.95
C ASP A 100 -16.74 -7.47 2.24
N ALA A 101 -15.65 -8.18 2.52
CA ALA A 101 -14.79 -7.92 3.68
C ALA A 101 -13.94 -6.63 3.59
N ASN A 102 -13.88 -5.98 2.43
CA ASN A 102 -13.01 -4.84 2.15
C ASN A 102 -13.74 -3.70 1.41
N GLU A 103 -15.03 -3.51 1.70
CA GLU A 103 -15.83 -2.38 1.19
C GLU A 103 -15.83 -2.28 -0.35
N GLY A 104 -15.88 -3.43 -1.02
CA GLY A 104 -15.84 -3.54 -2.48
C GLY A 104 -14.45 -3.50 -3.11
N LYS A 105 -13.39 -3.22 -2.35
CA LYS A 105 -12.02 -3.04 -2.88
C LYS A 105 -11.29 -4.38 -2.96
N LEU A 106 -10.69 -4.68 -4.10
CA LEU A 106 -9.84 -5.87 -4.27
C LEU A 106 -8.37 -5.53 -4.06
N VAL A 107 -7.88 -4.47 -4.71
CA VAL A 107 -6.51 -4.00 -4.59
C VAL A 107 -6.43 -2.51 -4.88
N THR A 108 -5.61 -1.80 -4.12
CA THR A 108 -5.23 -0.42 -4.39
C THR A 108 -3.72 -0.34 -4.54
N GLY A 109 -3.27 0.21 -5.66
CA GLY A 109 -1.87 0.57 -5.91
C GLY A 109 -1.71 2.08 -5.82
N ILE A 110 -0.56 2.53 -5.30
CA ILE A 110 -0.12 3.92 -5.30
C ILE A 110 1.24 3.97 -5.96
N LEU A 111 1.41 4.93 -6.85
CA LEU A 111 2.70 5.33 -7.38
C LEU A 111 2.99 6.75 -6.92
N GLY A 112 4.20 6.98 -6.48
CA GLY A 112 4.68 8.29 -6.08
C GLY A 112 6.05 8.59 -6.65
N GLY A 113 6.32 9.86 -6.88
CA GLY A 113 7.58 10.32 -7.43
C GLY A 113 7.82 11.79 -7.14
N THR A 114 8.93 12.29 -7.70
CA THR A 114 9.18 13.73 -7.78
C THR A 114 9.32 14.14 -9.25
N GLU A 115 8.78 15.31 -9.60
CA GLU A 115 8.93 15.89 -10.94
C GLU A 115 9.60 17.28 -10.86
N GLY A 116 10.28 17.67 -11.93
CA GLY A 116 10.97 18.97 -12.04
C GLY A 116 11.90 19.24 -10.86
N GLU A 117 11.71 20.39 -10.20
CA GLU A 117 12.48 20.88 -9.05
C GLU A 117 12.18 20.16 -7.72
N GLY A 118 11.62 18.94 -7.76
CA GLY A 118 11.33 18.14 -6.57
C GLY A 118 9.88 18.22 -6.09
N VAL A 119 8.95 18.55 -7.00
CA VAL A 119 7.51 18.53 -6.70
C VAL A 119 7.06 17.09 -6.53
N VAL A 120 6.62 16.74 -5.32
CA VAL A 120 6.11 15.40 -5.02
C VAL A 120 4.73 15.23 -5.65
N TRP A 121 4.55 14.13 -6.37
CA TRP A 121 3.25 13.71 -6.87
C TRP A 121 2.93 12.29 -6.38
N LEU A 122 1.64 12.03 -6.19
CA LEU A 122 1.08 10.73 -5.87
C LEU A 122 -0.10 10.49 -6.79
N HIS A 123 -0.20 9.29 -7.34
CA HIS A 123 -1.37 8.80 -8.04
C HIS A 123 -1.75 7.44 -7.48
N ALA A 124 -3.05 7.18 -7.34
CA ALA A 124 -3.56 5.93 -6.79
C ALA A 124 -4.65 5.37 -7.69
N VAL A 125 -4.60 4.05 -7.87
CA VAL A 125 -5.59 3.30 -8.64
C VAL A 125 -6.14 2.18 -7.77
N THR A 126 -7.47 2.13 -7.66
CA THR A 126 -8.19 1.07 -6.96
C THR A 126 -8.98 0.24 -7.94
N ILE A 127 -8.77 -1.09 -7.90
CA ILE A 127 -9.60 -2.08 -8.57
C ILE A 127 -10.62 -2.57 -7.55
N SER A 128 -11.90 -2.33 -7.85
CA SER A 128 -13.02 -2.77 -7.03
C SER A 128 -13.87 -3.81 -7.75
N TYR A 129 -14.62 -4.58 -6.98
CA TYR A 129 -15.59 -5.56 -7.44
C TYR A 129 -16.93 -5.29 -6.74
N PRO A 130 -17.75 -4.37 -7.27
CA PRO A 130 -18.97 -3.94 -6.60
C PRO A 130 -19.98 -5.09 -6.51
N LEU A 131 -20.57 -5.28 -5.33
CA LEU A 131 -21.54 -6.36 -5.13
C LEU A 131 -22.83 -6.19 -5.96
N SER A 132 -23.11 -4.96 -6.41
CA SER A 132 -24.26 -4.61 -7.26
C SER A 132 -24.09 -4.95 -8.74
N TYR A 133 -22.85 -5.17 -9.22
CA TYR A 133 -22.56 -5.48 -10.62
C TYR A 133 -21.36 -6.41 -10.74
N GLN A 134 -21.52 -7.52 -11.46
CA GLN A 134 -20.47 -8.53 -11.61
C GLN A 134 -19.44 -8.08 -12.66
N GLY A 135 -18.43 -7.35 -12.21
CA GLY A 135 -17.29 -6.94 -13.03
C GLY A 135 -16.32 -6.05 -12.25
N TYR A 136 -15.18 -5.72 -12.87
CA TYR A 136 -14.21 -4.81 -12.27
C TYR A 136 -14.59 -3.36 -12.52
N THR A 137 -14.40 -2.51 -11.52
CA THR A 137 -14.44 -1.06 -11.67
C THR A 137 -13.09 -0.47 -11.28
N LEU A 138 -12.60 0.45 -12.11
CA LEU A 138 -11.38 1.18 -11.85
C LEU A 138 -11.70 2.56 -11.27
N THR A 139 -11.01 2.95 -10.21
CA THR A 139 -11.09 4.31 -9.68
C THR A 139 -9.69 4.87 -9.54
N SER A 140 -9.42 5.94 -10.26
CA SER A 140 -8.18 6.72 -10.17
C SER A 140 -8.40 7.96 -9.31
N LEU A 141 -7.43 8.29 -8.47
CA LEU A 141 -7.47 9.48 -7.62
C LEU A 141 -6.06 9.98 -7.33
N ASP A 142 -5.95 11.25 -6.98
CA ASP A 142 -4.71 11.89 -6.56
C ASP A 142 -4.74 12.09 -5.04
N PRO A 143 -4.06 11.23 -4.26
CA PRO A 143 -4.07 11.34 -2.82
C PRO A 143 -3.45 12.67 -2.35
N PRO A 144 -3.87 13.18 -1.17
CA PRO A 144 -3.11 14.23 -0.52
C PRO A 144 -1.68 13.73 -0.22
N THR A 145 -0.69 14.58 -0.43
CA THR A 145 0.73 14.28 -0.18
C THR A 145 1.09 14.20 1.31
N ALA A 146 0.19 14.61 2.21
CA ALA A 146 0.39 14.55 3.65
C ALA A 146 0.29 13.12 4.20
N TYR A 147 -0.93 12.54 4.21
CA TYR A 147 -1.14 11.15 4.61
C TYR A 147 -2.24 10.51 3.79
N TYR A 148 -1.95 9.31 3.29
CA TYR A 148 -2.93 8.46 2.65
C TYR A 148 -2.70 7.02 3.08
N VAL A 149 -3.79 6.33 3.43
CA VAL A 149 -3.74 5.01 4.05
C VAL A 149 -4.35 3.98 3.13
N LEU A 150 -3.66 2.86 2.99
CA LEU A 150 -4.10 1.71 2.23
C LEU A 150 -4.56 0.56 3.15
N GLY A 151 -5.68 -0.07 2.81
CA GLY A 151 -6.25 -1.19 3.55
C GLY A 151 -6.96 -0.75 4.83
N LYS A 152 -6.57 -1.31 5.99
CA LYS A 152 -7.24 -1.14 7.28
C LYS A 152 -6.88 0.21 7.94
N ALA A 153 -7.74 1.21 7.75
CA ALA A 153 -7.51 2.60 8.16
C ALA A 153 -8.05 2.97 9.55
N GLU A 154 -8.59 2.01 10.30
CA GLU A 154 -9.29 2.25 11.57
C GLU A 154 -8.32 2.78 12.63
N ILE A 155 -7.11 2.22 12.71
CA ILE A 155 -6.10 2.65 13.68
C ILE A 155 -5.52 4.01 13.31
N PHE A 156 -5.30 4.27 12.02
CA PHE A 156 -4.96 5.62 11.57
C PHE A 156 -6.05 6.62 11.94
N THR A 157 -7.32 6.29 11.66
CA THR A 157 -8.46 7.16 11.96
C THR A 157 -8.52 7.48 13.44
N GLU A 158 -8.37 6.48 14.30
CA GLU A 158 -8.39 6.68 15.75
C GLU A 158 -7.23 7.56 16.25
N PHE A 159 -6.00 7.26 15.85
CA PHE A 159 -4.80 7.89 16.42
C PHE A 159 -4.42 9.22 15.75
N GLU A 160 -4.82 9.43 14.50
CA GLU A 160 -4.45 10.61 13.72
C GLU A 160 -5.63 11.51 13.38
N LYS A 161 -6.80 10.96 13.00
CA LYS A 161 -7.94 11.78 12.58
C LYS A 161 -8.80 12.21 13.77
N ASP A 162 -9.23 11.26 14.58
CA ASP A 162 -10.16 11.50 15.67
C ASP A 162 -9.45 11.95 16.94
N GLN A 163 -8.41 11.22 17.36
CA GLN A 163 -7.58 11.52 18.54
C GLN A 163 -8.35 11.56 19.88
N LYS A 164 -9.49 10.87 19.97
CA LYS A 164 -10.39 10.95 21.14
C LYS A 164 -10.26 9.81 22.13
N SER A 165 -9.73 8.66 21.72
CA SER A 165 -9.63 7.50 22.62
C SER A 165 -8.57 7.73 23.68
N GLU A 166 -8.74 7.12 24.86
CA GLU A 166 -7.76 7.22 25.95
C GLU A 166 -6.35 6.82 25.51
N ARG A 167 -6.26 5.77 24.69
CA ARG A 167 -4.98 5.29 24.14
C ARG A 167 -4.39 6.23 23.10
N ALA A 168 -5.20 6.83 22.21
CA ALA A 168 -4.71 7.83 21.26
C ALA A 168 -4.19 9.08 21.99
N VAL A 169 -4.91 9.55 23.01
CA VAL A 169 -4.49 10.69 23.85
C VAL A 169 -3.19 10.38 24.60
N ALA A 170 -3.05 9.18 25.17
CA ALA A 170 -1.82 8.77 25.85
C ALA A 170 -0.63 8.68 24.90
N GLU A 171 -0.83 8.13 23.71
CA GLU A 171 0.21 7.99 22.68
C GLU A 171 0.68 9.37 22.19
N ARG A 172 -0.24 10.30 21.93
CA ARG A 172 0.06 11.70 21.58
C ARG A 172 0.91 12.40 22.65
N LYS A 173 0.55 12.26 23.92
CA LYS A 173 1.34 12.82 25.03
C LYS A 173 2.77 12.27 25.05
N ASN A 174 2.96 11.01 24.66
CA ASN A 174 4.30 10.45 24.53
C ASN A 174 5.05 11.06 23.35
N TRP A 175 4.40 11.24 22.20
CA TRP A 175 4.99 11.89 21.02
C TRP A 175 5.44 13.32 21.34
N ASP A 176 4.61 14.11 22.02
CA ASP A 176 4.93 15.50 22.40
C ASP A 176 6.17 15.56 23.31
N ARG A 177 6.34 14.58 24.20
CA ARG A 177 7.51 14.48 25.09
C ARG A 177 8.81 14.15 24.37
N MET A 178 8.74 13.54 23.18
CA MET A 178 9.93 13.22 22.38
C MET A 178 10.54 14.48 21.75
N LYS A 179 9.76 15.57 21.63
CA LYS A 179 10.19 16.85 21.02
C LYS A 179 10.78 16.69 19.62
N LEU A 180 10.32 15.70 18.87
CA LEU A 180 10.64 15.53 17.46
C LEU A 180 9.88 16.58 16.63
N THR A 181 10.51 17.12 15.59
CA THR A 181 9.91 18.13 14.71
C THR A 181 10.29 17.89 13.25
N GLY A 182 9.48 18.36 12.31
CA GLY A 182 9.74 18.27 10.87
C GLY A 182 9.89 16.83 10.39
N VAL A 183 10.83 16.59 9.46
CA VAL A 183 11.06 15.29 8.81
C VAL A 183 11.23 14.15 9.81
N ALA A 184 11.99 14.36 10.90
CA ALA A 184 12.21 13.33 11.91
C ALA A 184 10.91 12.91 12.61
N PHE A 185 9.99 13.86 12.84
CA PHE A 185 8.68 13.55 13.39
C PHE A 185 7.80 12.82 12.37
N ASP A 186 7.82 13.24 11.10
CA ASP A 186 7.03 12.62 10.05
C ASP A 186 7.45 11.17 9.78
N GLN A 187 8.77 10.90 9.76
CA GLN A 187 9.32 9.55 9.67
C GLN A 187 8.92 8.69 10.87
N PHE A 188 9.10 9.20 12.09
CA PHE A 188 8.68 8.53 13.32
C PHE A 188 7.19 8.20 13.29
N LYS A 189 6.35 9.20 13.04
CA LYS A 189 4.90 9.09 13.07
C LYS A 189 4.38 8.13 12.01
N THR A 190 4.92 8.20 10.78
CA THR A 190 4.55 7.29 9.68
C THR A 190 4.81 5.85 10.07
N ARG A 191 6.01 5.54 10.59
CA ARG A 191 6.34 4.20 11.08
C ARG A 191 5.46 3.81 12.28
N ARG A 192 5.30 4.71 13.23
CA ARG A 192 4.57 4.45 14.48
C ARG A 192 3.10 4.14 14.23
N LEU A 193 2.46 4.81 13.27
CA LEU A 193 1.08 4.52 12.88
C LEU A 193 0.92 3.10 12.33
N VAL A 194 1.90 2.59 11.57
CA VAL A 194 1.91 1.19 11.11
C VAL A 194 2.13 0.23 12.28
N GLU A 195 3.05 0.55 13.20
CA GLU A 195 3.27 -0.25 14.41
C GLU A 195 2.02 -0.33 15.30
N LEU A 196 1.31 0.80 15.48
CA LEU A 196 0.07 0.87 16.24
C LEU A 196 -1.01 -0.02 15.63
N THR A 197 -1.04 -0.15 14.30
CA THR A 197 -1.94 -1.09 13.62
C THR A 197 -1.66 -2.52 14.07
N ALA A 198 -0.39 -2.95 14.06
CA ALA A 198 -0.01 -4.25 14.58
C ALA A 198 -0.38 -4.42 16.08
N ILE A 199 -0.17 -3.39 16.91
CA ILE A 199 -0.43 -3.43 18.36
C ILE A 199 -1.92 -3.42 18.70
N HIS A 200 -2.78 -2.76 17.91
CA HIS A 200 -4.16 -2.48 18.31
C HIS A 200 -5.26 -3.05 17.41
N HIS A 201 -4.95 -3.53 16.20
CA HIS A 201 -5.95 -4.18 15.37
C HIS A 201 -6.55 -5.40 16.08
N ARG A 202 -7.87 -5.62 15.91
CA ARG A 202 -8.61 -6.66 16.66
C ARG A 202 -8.14 -8.07 16.32
N ASN A 203 -7.81 -8.31 15.05
CA ASN A 203 -7.26 -9.59 14.61
C ASN A 203 -5.75 -9.47 14.38
N LYS A 204 -4.96 -10.08 15.27
CA LYS A 204 -3.49 -10.07 15.22
C LYS A 204 -2.90 -10.97 14.14
N LEU A 205 -3.70 -11.88 13.58
CA LEU A 205 -3.27 -12.71 12.47
C LEU A 205 -3.33 -11.92 11.14
N ASP A 206 -4.14 -10.87 11.08
CA ASP A 206 -4.35 -10.07 9.87
C ASP A 206 -3.31 -8.96 9.70
N VAL A 207 -2.58 -8.56 10.74
CA VAL A 207 -1.61 -7.46 10.67
C VAL A 207 -0.40 -7.72 11.56
N GLY A 208 0.78 -7.37 11.08
CA GLY A 208 2.02 -7.43 11.87
C GLY A 208 3.25 -7.80 11.07
N GLY A 209 4.28 -8.25 11.77
CA GLY A 209 5.58 -8.55 11.16
C GLY A 209 6.42 -7.29 10.89
N PRO A 210 7.59 -7.47 10.25
CA PRO A 210 8.48 -6.36 9.98
C PRO A 210 7.89 -5.39 8.95
N ILE A 211 8.23 -4.11 9.10
CA ILE A 211 7.67 -2.99 8.35
C ILE A 211 8.71 -2.50 7.35
N ASP A 212 8.30 -2.35 6.10
CA ASP A 212 9.07 -1.64 5.08
C ASP A 212 8.74 -0.14 5.16
N VAL A 213 9.77 0.70 5.13
CA VAL A 213 9.64 2.17 5.16
C VAL A 213 10.58 2.75 4.13
N ILE A 214 10.02 3.55 3.22
CA ILE A 214 10.74 4.29 2.20
C ILE A 214 10.31 5.75 2.24
N GLU A 215 11.27 6.64 2.12
CA GLU A 215 11.03 8.08 1.96
C GLU A 215 11.43 8.49 0.54
N ILE A 216 10.71 9.47 0.00
CA ILE A 216 11.00 10.08 -1.29
C ILE A 216 11.21 11.55 -1.01
N ASP A 217 12.39 12.05 -1.32
CA ASP A 217 12.73 13.46 -1.21
C ASP A 217 13.28 13.99 -2.56
N ALA A 218 13.83 15.20 -2.55
CA ALA A 218 14.40 15.83 -3.74
C ALA A 218 15.64 15.11 -4.31
N SER A 219 16.21 14.14 -3.59
CA SER A 219 17.30 13.27 -4.04
C SER A 219 16.83 11.89 -4.53
N GLY A 220 15.52 11.63 -4.41
CA GLY A 220 14.89 10.39 -4.84
C GLY A 220 14.52 9.45 -3.68
N PRO A 221 14.20 8.19 -3.98
CA PRO A 221 13.71 7.24 -2.99
C PRO A 221 14.84 6.62 -2.16
N HIS A 222 14.67 6.57 -0.84
CA HIS A 222 15.63 5.96 0.07
C HIS A 222 14.95 5.11 1.15
N TRP A 223 15.51 3.92 1.37
CA TRP A 223 15.01 2.98 2.37
C TRP A 223 15.40 3.41 3.78
N LEU A 224 14.40 3.67 4.62
CA LEU A 224 14.57 3.89 6.05
C LEU A 224 14.50 2.56 6.84
N ALA A 225 13.71 1.61 6.34
CA ALA A 225 13.66 0.25 6.82
C ALA A 225 13.27 -0.69 5.67
N LEU A 226 14.00 -1.79 5.51
CA LEU A 226 13.73 -2.80 4.48
C LEU A 226 13.80 -4.19 5.10
N LYS A 227 12.73 -4.97 4.95
CA LYS A 227 12.65 -6.37 5.37
C LYS A 227 13.76 -7.19 4.72
N ARG A 228 14.30 -8.16 5.46
CA ARG A 228 15.46 -8.97 5.00
C ARG A 228 15.16 -9.71 3.69
N ASP A 229 13.95 -10.28 3.59
CA ASP A 229 13.47 -11.03 2.42
C ASP A 229 13.16 -10.14 1.20
N CYS A 230 13.24 -8.82 1.35
CA CYS A 230 13.10 -7.84 0.27
C CYS A 230 14.43 -7.25 -0.20
N ARG A 231 15.57 -7.68 0.35
CA ARG A 231 16.89 -7.21 -0.09
C ARG A 231 17.43 -7.97 -1.31
N ASP A 232 16.96 -9.20 -1.50
CA ASP A 232 17.49 -10.14 -2.50
C ASP A 232 16.57 -10.29 -3.73
N LYS A 233 15.57 -9.41 -3.88
CA LYS A 233 14.55 -9.43 -4.93
C LYS A 233 14.55 -8.11 -5.70
#